data_AF-A0A820GWX1-F1
#
_entry.id   AF-A0A820GWX1-F1
#
_cell.length_a   1.000
_cell.length_b   1.000
_cell.length_c   1.000
_cell.angle_alpha   90.00
_cell.angle_beta   90.00
_cell.angle_gamma   90.00
#
_symmetry.space_group_name_H-M   'P 1'
#
loop_
_entity.id
_entity.type
_entity.pdbx_description
1 polymer ?
#
loop_
_entity_poly.entity_id
_entity_poly.type
_entity_poly.pdbx_seq_one_letter_code
_entity_poly.pdbx_strand_id
1 'polypeptide(L)'
;EGDNGSICSFDEEGFLCPICHRKFFDTTGLENHYLQAHSEPQSATTYEQTTDPHQEVAIWKKQFCQSEESRMQITSELMQQRQRVGDLEEEVELLHKQLRTTQLKVIEQSQEIGNLKASKDGYDAQIAMFTNELLNTQGELKEKQNQVNTLCHDLIPRPTTDDVDVLKRELITVQQHMNEMSLEKEQQIERLRNVLLEM
;
A
#
# COMPACT_ATOMS: atom_id res chain seq x y z
N GLU A 1 -25.43 17.76 -33.86
CA GLU A 1 -26.90 17.75 -33.73
C GLU A 1 -27.49 17.52 -35.11
N GLY A 2 -28.43 16.59 -35.24
CA GLY A 2 -29.08 16.29 -36.52
C GLY A 2 -29.32 14.80 -36.72
N ASP A 3 -30.00 14.20 -35.76
CA ASP A 3 -30.58 12.85 -35.81
C ASP A 3 -31.72 12.85 -36.85
N ASN A 4 -31.51 12.19 -37.99
CA ASN A 4 -32.56 11.92 -38.97
C ASN A 4 -33.03 10.47 -38.78
N GLY A 5 -33.85 10.30 -37.74
CA GLY A 5 -34.67 9.11 -37.52
C GLY A 5 -35.68 8.95 -38.65
N SER A 6 -35.27 8.22 -39.69
CA SER A 6 -36.19 7.65 -40.68
C SER A 6 -36.84 6.42 -40.06
N ILE A 7 -37.95 6.65 -39.36
CA ILE A 7 -38.92 5.61 -38.98
C ILE A 7 -39.73 5.26 -40.22
N CYS A 8 -39.41 4.12 -40.82
CA CYS A 8 -40.18 3.29 -41.77
C CYS A 8 -39.29 2.03 -41.92
N SER A 9 -39.67 0.81 -41.58
CA SER A 9 -40.95 0.17 -41.77
C SER A 9 -40.98 -1.11 -40.94
N PHE A 10 -42.19 -1.56 -40.61
CA PHE A 10 -42.49 -2.88 -40.10
C PHE A 10 -41.62 -3.96 -40.78
N ASP A 11 -40.93 -4.75 -39.98
CA ASP A 11 -40.42 -6.05 -40.37
C ASP A 11 -41.64 -6.95 -40.67
N GLU A 12 -42.29 -6.74 -41.80
CA GLU A 12 -43.18 -7.74 -42.38
C GLU A 12 -42.29 -8.90 -42.81
N GLU A 13 -42.30 -9.97 -42.00
CA GLU A 13 -41.67 -11.25 -42.25
C GLU A 13 -42.19 -11.82 -43.59
N GLY A 14 -41.57 -11.41 -44.70
CA GLY A 14 -41.89 -11.89 -46.03
C GLY A 14 -41.41 -13.34 -46.25
N PHE A 15 -42.16 -14.09 -47.05
CA PHE A 15 -41.83 -15.45 -47.44
C PHE A 15 -40.75 -15.45 -48.54
N LEU A 16 -39.70 -16.26 -48.36
CA LEU A 16 -38.59 -16.37 -49.30
C LEU A 16 -38.71 -17.62 -50.16
N CYS A 17 -38.54 -17.48 -51.48
CA CYS A 17 -38.38 -18.63 -52.36
C CYS A 17 -37.01 -19.28 -52.16
N PRO A 18 -36.91 -20.58 -51.81
CA PRO A 18 -35.62 -21.23 -51.55
C PRO A 18 -34.76 -21.44 -52.81
N ILE A 19 -35.35 -21.30 -54.00
CA ILE A 19 -34.66 -21.51 -55.28
C ILE A 19 -34.00 -20.21 -55.76
N CYS A 20 -34.77 -19.11 -55.78
CA CYS A 20 -34.30 -17.84 -56.34
C CYS A 20 -34.15 -16.71 -55.30
N HIS A 21 -34.45 -16.98 -54.02
CA HIS A 21 -34.36 -16.07 -52.89
C HIS A 21 -35.14 -14.75 -53.04
N ARG A 22 -36.16 -14.72 -53.91
CA ARG A 22 -37.10 -13.58 -53.97
C ARG A 22 -38.01 -13.58 -52.75
N LYS A 23 -38.26 -12.38 -52.22
CA LYS A 23 -39.17 -12.13 -51.10
C LYS A 23 -40.58 -11.87 -51.63
N PHE A 24 -41.57 -12.45 -50.96
CA PHE A 24 -42.99 -12.33 -51.23
C PHE A 24 -43.70 -11.89 -49.94
N PHE A 25 -44.76 -11.11 -50.08
CA PHE A 25 -45.49 -10.56 -48.93
C PHE A 25 -46.48 -11.55 -48.31
N ASP A 26 -46.87 -12.59 -49.04
CA ASP A 26 -47.79 -13.64 -48.58
C ASP A 26 -47.42 -15.02 -49.13
N THR A 27 -47.94 -16.08 -48.50
CA THR A 27 -47.73 -17.47 -48.94
C THR A 27 -48.31 -17.72 -50.33
N THR A 28 -49.43 -17.08 -50.67
CA THR A 28 -50.08 -17.23 -51.98
C THR A 28 -49.21 -16.67 -53.11
N GLY A 29 -48.55 -15.53 -52.88
CA GLY A 29 -47.60 -14.93 -53.82
C GLY A 29 -46.35 -15.80 -54.01
N LEU A 30 -45.84 -16.41 -52.93
CA LEU A 30 -44.74 -17.38 -53.02
C LEU A 30 -45.17 -18.65 -53.77
N GLU A 31 -46.36 -19.19 -53.49
CA GLU A 31 -46.88 -20.41 -54.11
C GLU A 31 -47.14 -20.21 -55.61
N ASN A 32 -47.77 -19.09 -56.01
CA ASN A 32 -47.93 -18.76 -57.42
C ASN A 32 -46.59 -18.58 -58.13
N HIS A 33 -45.62 -17.93 -57.47
CA HIS A 33 -44.28 -17.81 -58.03
C HIS A 33 -43.61 -19.17 -58.21
N TYR A 34 -43.70 -20.05 -57.21
CA TYR A 34 -43.22 -21.42 -57.31
C TYR A 34 -43.91 -22.17 -58.46
N LEU A 35 -45.22 -22.00 -58.60
CA LEU A 35 -46.06 -22.61 -59.64
C LEU A 35 -45.99 -21.92 -61.01
N GLN A 36 -45.24 -20.85 -61.20
CA GLN A 36 -45.09 -20.19 -62.51
C GLN A 36 -43.64 -20.11 -62.98
N ALA A 37 -42.72 -19.90 -62.05
CA ALA A 37 -41.29 -19.77 -62.32
C ALA A 37 -40.51 -21.09 -62.11
N HIS A 38 -41.08 -22.01 -61.34
CA HIS A 38 -40.47 -23.31 -61.00
C HIS A 38 -41.40 -24.50 -61.28
N SER A 39 -42.51 -24.26 -61.98
CA SER A 39 -43.49 -25.26 -62.40
C SER A 39 -43.26 -25.81 -63.79
N GLU A 40 -42.14 -25.48 -64.42
CA GLU A 40 -41.69 -26.37 -65.48
C GLU A 40 -41.66 -27.77 -64.87
N PRO A 41 -42.47 -28.71 -65.39
CA PRO A 41 -42.29 -30.08 -64.99
C PRO A 41 -40.83 -30.32 -65.33
N GLN A 42 -40.03 -30.67 -64.31
CA GLN A 42 -38.81 -31.39 -64.56
C GLN A 42 -39.23 -32.42 -65.59
N SER A 43 -38.77 -32.17 -66.81
CA SER A 43 -38.99 -33.04 -67.93
C SER A 43 -38.72 -34.41 -67.36
N ALA A 44 -39.63 -35.32 -67.64
CA ALA A 44 -39.37 -36.72 -67.53
C ALA A 44 -38.10 -37.02 -68.36
N THR A 45 -36.93 -36.71 -67.82
CA THR A 45 -35.83 -37.63 -67.74
C THR A 45 -36.26 -38.63 -66.67
N THR A 46 -37.29 -39.40 -66.99
CA THR A 46 -37.14 -40.85 -66.93
C THR A 46 -35.87 -41.12 -67.72
N TYR A 47 -34.72 -40.99 -67.07
CA TYR A 47 -33.65 -41.88 -67.38
C TYR A 47 -34.27 -43.26 -67.19
N GLU A 48 -34.65 -43.89 -68.30
CA GLU A 48 -34.44 -45.31 -68.45
C GLU A 48 -32.93 -45.55 -68.28
N GLN A 49 -32.43 -45.32 -67.06
CA GLN A 49 -31.33 -46.04 -66.54
C GLN A 49 -31.88 -47.43 -66.35
N THR A 50 -31.74 -48.23 -67.40
CA THR A 50 -31.16 -49.55 -67.20
C THR A 50 -29.74 -49.34 -66.63
N THR A 51 -29.66 -48.78 -65.41
CA THR A 51 -28.45 -48.88 -64.61
C THR A 51 -28.36 -50.34 -64.33
N ASP A 52 -27.37 -50.96 -64.98
CA ASP A 52 -26.91 -52.27 -64.60
C ASP A 52 -26.84 -52.28 -63.05
N PRO A 53 -27.53 -53.20 -62.37
CA PRO A 53 -27.46 -53.33 -60.92
C PRO A 53 -26.01 -53.36 -60.40
N HIS A 54 -25.05 -53.81 -61.23
CA HIS A 54 -23.63 -53.71 -60.94
C HIS A 54 -23.11 -52.27 -60.79
N GLN A 55 -23.60 -51.31 -61.58
CA GLN A 55 -23.19 -49.91 -61.55
C GLN A 55 -23.72 -49.18 -60.31
N GLU A 56 -24.96 -49.44 -59.89
CA GLU A 56 -25.50 -48.93 -58.62
C GLU A 56 -24.73 -49.48 -57.43
N VAL A 57 -24.51 -50.81 -57.40
CA VAL A 57 -23.71 -51.46 -56.34
C VAL A 57 -22.29 -50.90 -56.28
N ALA A 58 -21.69 -50.54 -57.41
CA ALA A 58 -20.38 -49.89 -57.44
C ALA A 58 -20.39 -48.48 -56.82
N ILE A 59 -21.44 -47.69 -57.05
CA ILE A 59 -21.61 -46.37 -56.44
C ILE A 59 -21.81 -46.49 -54.93
N TRP A 60 -22.66 -47.40 -54.47
CA TRP A 60 -22.88 -47.66 -53.04
C TRP A 60 -21.60 -48.12 -52.34
N LYS A 61 -20.82 -49.01 -52.96
CA LYS A 61 -19.52 -49.42 -52.43
C LYS A 61 -18.56 -48.24 -52.27
N LYS A 62 -18.49 -47.35 -53.26
CA LYS A 62 -17.65 -46.15 -53.19
C LYS A 62 -18.09 -45.21 -52.06
N GLN A 63 -19.39 -44.96 -51.94
CA GLN A 63 -19.94 -44.11 -50.88
C GLN A 63 -19.73 -44.71 -49.49
N PHE A 64 -19.88 -46.03 -49.35
CA PHE A 64 -19.60 -46.74 -48.09
C PHE A 64 -18.13 -46.62 -47.71
N CYS A 65 -17.19 -46.86 -48.63
CA CYS A 65 -15.76 -46.68 -48.37
C CYS A 65 -15.42 -45.24 -47.95
N GLN A 66 -15.95 -44.25 -48.66
CA GLN A 66 -15.76 -42.84 -48.30
C GLN A 66 -16.33 -42.50 -46.92
N SER A 67 -17.52 -43.04 -46.60
CA SER A 67 -18.14 -42.86 -45.29
C SER A 67 -17.35 -43.53 -44.17
N GLU A 68 -16.78 -44.72 -44.41
CA GLU A 68 -15.89 -45.39 -43.47
C GLU A 68 -14.60 -44.61 -43.23
N GLU A 69 -14.01 -44.04 -44.28
CA GLU A 69 -12.84 -43.17 -44.16
C GLU A 69 -13.15 -41.92 -43.33
N SER A 70 -14.27 -41.23 -43.61
CA SER A 70 -14.72 -40.09 -42.81
C SER A 70 -15.00 -40.48 -41.35
N ARG A 71 -15.62 -41.64 -41.11
CA ARG A 71 -15.87 -42.16 -39.76
C ARG A 71 -14.57 -42.39 -39.01
N MET A 72 -13.56 -42.95 -39.67
CA MET A 72 -12.25 -43.18 -39.06
C MET A 72 -11.52 -41.87 -38.74
N GLN A 73 -11.59 -40.88 -39.63
CA GLN A 73 -11.05 -39.54 -39.38
C GLN A 73 -11.71 -38.87 -38.17
N ILE A 74 -13.05 -38.84 -38.13
CA ILE A 74 -13.81 -38.27 -37.02
C ILE A 74 -13.50 -38.99 -35.70
N THR A 75 -13.37 -40.32 -35.73
CA THR A 75 -13.03 -41.10 -34.53
C THR A 75 -11.63 -40.75 -34.01
N SER A 76 -10.66 -40.58 -34.93
CA SER A 76 -9.31 -40.15 -34.59
C SER A 76 -9.29 -38.74 -33.98
N GLU A 77 -9.98 -37.78 -34.61
CA GLU A 77 -10.10 -36.42 -34.10
C GLU A 77 -10.77 -36.39 -32.72
N LEU A 78 -11.84 -37.16 -32.54
CA LEU A 78 -12.55 -37.25 -31.27
C LEU A 78 -11.65 -37.84 -30.16
N MET A 79 -10.85 -38.85 -30.47
CA MET A 79 -9.86 -39.41 -29.55
C MET A 79 -8.79 -38.37 -29.17
N GLN A 80 -8.28 -37.62 -30.14
CA GLN A 80 -7.31 -36.55 -29.89
C GLN A 80 -7.90 -35.44 -29.01
N GLN A 81 -9.15 -35.03 -29.27
CA GLN A 81 -9.82 -34.02 -28.45
C GLN A 81 -10.05 -34.52 -27.03
N ARG A 82 -10.44 -35.79 -26.84
CA ARG A 82 -10.55 -36.39 -25.51
C ARG A 82 -9.23 -36.36 -24.74
N GLN A 83 -8.11 -36.66 -25.41
CA GLN A 83 -6.80 -36.58 -24.79
C GLN A 83 -6.48 -35.15 -24.36
N ARG A 84 -6.69 -34.17 -25.24
CA ARG A 84 -6.47 -32.75 -24.93
C ARG A 84 -7.32 -32.25 -23.77
N VAL A 85 -8.58 -32.71 -23.67
CA VAL A 85 -9.44 -32.38 -22.53
C VAL A 85 -8.86 -32.95 -21.25
N GLY A 86 -8.40 -34.20 -21.25
CA GLY A 86 -7.74 -34.81 -20.09
C GLY A 86 -6.47 -34.05 -19.66
N ASP A 87 -5.60 -33.70 -20.61
CA ASP A 87 -4.37 -32.95 -20.32
C ASP A 87 -4.69 -31.56 -19.71
N LEU A 88 -5.71 -30.87 -20.23
CA LEU A 88 -6.17 -29.59 -19.70
C LEU A 88 -6.82 -29.72 -18.32
N GLU A 89 -7.57 -30.78 -18.06
CA GLU A 89 -8.15 -31.07 -16.75
C GLU A 89 -7.06 -31.25 -15.69
N GLU A 90 -5.97 -31.98 -16.02
CA GLU A 90 -4.81 -32.14 -15.15
C GLU A 90 -4.10 -30.81 -14.87
N GLU A 91 -3.90 -29.97 -15.90
CA GLU A 91 -3.30 -28.64 -15.75
C GLU A 91 -4.15 -27.74 -14.84
N VAL A 92 -5.47 -27.74 -15.02
CA VAL A 92 -6.41 -27.00 -14.18
C VAL A 92 -6.34 -27.48 -12.73
N GLU A 93 -6.24 -28.78 -12.47
CA GLU A 93 -6.09 -29.30 -11.10
C GLU A 93 -4.76 -28.85 -10.46
N LEU A 94 -3.67 -28.87 -11.23
CA LEU A 94 -2.36 -28.41 -10.78
C LEU A 94 -2.38 -26.91 -10.45
N LEU A 95 -2.94 -26.08 -11.33
CA LEU A 95 -3.07 -24.65 -11.11
C LEU A 95 -3.94 -24.35 -9.88
N HIS A 96 -5.03 -25.09 -9.66
CA HIS A 96 -5.83 -24.96 -8.44
C HIS A 96 -5.06 -25.33 -7.17
N LYS A 97 -4.22 -26.37 -7.20
CA LYS A 97 -3.34 -26.72 -6.07
C LYS A 97 -2.35 -25.60 -5.79
N GLN A 98 -1.70 -25.07 -6.83
CA GLN A 98 -0.79 -23.93 -6.71
C GLN A 98 -1.51 -22.71 -6.13
N LEU A 99 -2.69 -22.36 -6.63
CA LEU A 99 -3.50 -21.24 -6.13
C LEU A 99 -3.82 -21.39 -4.63
N ARG A 100 -4.23 -22.58 -4.18
CA ARG A 100 -4.49 -22.81 -2.74
C ARG A 100 -3.22 -22.61 -1.90
N THR A 101 -2.08 -23.13 -2.36
CA THR A 101 -0.82 -22.97 -1.63
C THR A 101 -0.34 -21.52 -1.57
N THR A 102 -0.50 -20.74 -2.64
CA THR A 102 -0.14 -19.32 -2.64
C THR A 102 -1.09 -18.51 -1.77
N GLN A 103 -2.39 -18.82 -1.77
CA GLN A 103 -3.37 -18.21 -0.86
C GLN A 103 -3.01 -18.44 0.61
N LEU A 104 -2.60 -19.65 0.99
CA LEU A 104 -2.14 -19.94 2.37
C LEU A 104 -0.90 -19.12 2.74
N LYS A 105 0.09 -19.02 1.84
CA LYS A 105 1.30 -18.19 2.06
C LYS A 105 0.96 -16.71 2.24
N VAL A 106 -0.02 -16.20 1.49
CA VAL A 106 -0.48 -14.80 1.64
C VAL A 106 -1.08 -14.56 3.02
N ILE A 107 -1.86 -15.51 3.55
CA ILE A 107 -2.45 -15.42 4.89
C ILE A 107 -1.35 -15.41 5.96
N GLU A 108 -0.39 -16.33 5.86
CA GLU A 108 0.75 -16.43 6.80
C GLU A 108 1.59 -15.14 6.82
N GLN A 109 1.96 -14.63 5.64
CA GLN A 109 2.70 -13.37 5.53
C GLN A 109 1.90 -12.18 6.07
N SER A 110 0.58 -12.16 5.85
CA SER A 110 -0.27 -11.10 6.40
C SER A 110 -0.30 -11.12 7.92
N GLN A 111 -0.29 -12.31 8.52
CA GLN A 111 -0.20 -12.47 9.98
C GLN A 111 1.16 -12.02 10.51
N GLU A 112 2.26 -12.37 9.84
CA GLU A 112 3.61 -11.93 10.20
C GLU A 112 3.75 -10.40 10.15
N ILE A 113 3.23 -9.76 9.10
CA ILE A 113 3.17 -8.30 9.00
C ILE A 113 2.40 -7.69 10.18
N GLY A 114 1.28 -8.31 10.58
CA GLY A 114 0.51 -7.89 11.75
C GLY A 114 1.34 -7.93 13.04
N ASN A 115 2.05 -9.04 13.28
CA ASN A 115 2.91 -9.20 14.44
C ASN A 115 4.07 -8.20 14.47
N LEU A 116 4.71 -7.97 13.33
CA LEU A 116 5.81 -7.00 13.21
C LEU A 116 5.34 -5.57 13.46
N LYS A 117 4.14 -5.20 12.97
CA LYS A 117 3.53 -3.90 13.25
C LYS A 117 3.27 -3.72 14.75
N ALA A 118 2.66 -4.70 15.40
CA ALA A 118 2.39 -4.63 16.85
C ALA A 118 3.69 -4.50 17.67
N SER A 119 4.75 -5.24 17.28
CA SER A 119 6.07 -5.14 17.90
C SER A 119 6.68 -3.74 17.70
N LYS A 120 6.60 -3.20 16.49
CA LYS A 120 7.05 -1.84 16.17
C LYS A 120 6.31 -0.80 17.02
N ASP A 121 4.99 -0.86 17.10
CA ASP A 121 4.18 0.07 17.90
C ASP A 121 4.57 0.00 19.39
N GLY A 122 4.91 -1.20 19.89
CA GLY A 122 5.45 -1.38 21.24
C GLY A 122 6.83 -0.74 21.46
N TYR A 123 7.72 -0.77 20.47
CA TYR A 123 9.00 -0.06 20.53
C TYR A 123 8.82 1.46 20.41
N ASP A 124 7.94 1.94 19.53
CA ASP A 124 7.65 3.36 19.37
C ASP A 124 7.08 3.95 20.69
N ALA A 125 6.22 3.21 21.39
CA ALA A 125 5.74 3.58 22.72
C ALA A 125 6.86 3.67 23.76
N GLN A 126 7.78 2.69 23.79
CA GLN A 126 8.94 2.73 24.69
C GLN A 126 9.87 3.91 24.39
N ILE A 127 10.13 4.18 23.11
CA ILE A 127 10.95 5.34 22.70
C ILE A 127 10.29 6.63 23.18
N ALA A 128 8.97 6.78 23.05
CA ALA A 128 8.26 7.95 23.55
C ALA A 128 8.38 8.09 25.08
N MET A 129 8.26 6.99 25.83
CA MET A 129 8.46 6.98 27.28
C MET A 129 9.88 7.42 27.67
N PHE A 130 10.91 6.81 27.10
CA PHE A 130 12.30 7.17 27.39
C PHE A 130 12.62 8.60 26.97
N THR A 131 12.05 9.09 25.88
CA THR A 131 12.19 10.49 25.44
C THR A 131 11.63 11.44 26.50
N ASN A 132 10.46 11.15 27.07
CA ASN A 132 9.88 11.96 28.15
C ASN A 132 10.73 11.94 29.42
N GLU A 133 11.23 10.78 29.82
CA GLU A 133 12.13 10.65 30.98
C GLU A 133 13.43 11.45 30.78
N LEU A 134 14.00 11.41 29.58
CA LEU A 134 15.19 12.16 29.23
C LEU A 134 14.94 13.68 29.27
N LEU A 135 13.80 14.14 28.76
CA LEU A 135 13.41 15.55 28.86
C LEU A 135 13.20 15.99 30.31
N ASN A 136 12.58 15.16 31.14
CA ASN A 136 12.36 15.47 32.55
C ASN A 136 13.70 15.60 33.30
N THR A 137 14.58 14.61 33.15
CA THR A 137 15.91 14.62 33.79
C THR A 137 16.80 15.77 33.29
N GLN A 138 16.70 16.15 32.01
CA GLN A 138 17.36 17.36 31.50
C GLN A 138 16.80 18.64 32.14
N GLY A 139 15.49 18.71 32.36
CA GLY A 139 14.84 19.81 33.07
C GLY A 139 15.35 19.95 34.50
N GLU A 140 15.36 18.84 35.25
CA GLU A 140 15.89 18.77 36.61
C GLU A 140 17.38 19.17 36.65
N LEU A 141 18.18 18.67 35.71
CA LEU A 141 19.61 19.02 35.62
C LEU A 141 19.79 20.52 35.39
N LYS A 142 19.01 21.12 34.50
CA LYS A 142 19.06 22.56 34.23
C LYS A 142 18.64 23.38 35.46
N GLU A 143 17.63 22.92 36.18
CA GLU A 143 17.21 23.56 37.43
C GLU A 143 18.32 23.49 38.49
N LYS A 144 18.94 22.32 38.67
CA LYS A 144 20.09 22.16 39.58
C LYS A 144 21.29 22.99 39.15
N GLN A 145 21.57 23.08 37.85
CA GLN A 145 22.62 23.95 37.32
C GLN A 145 22.33 25.42 37.65
N ASN A 146 21.08 25.87 37.52
CA ASN A 146 20.69 27.22 37.90
C ASN A 146 20.84 27.44 39.41
N GLN A 147 20.43 26.48 40.24
CA GLN A 147 20.61 26.55 41.70
C GLN A 147 22.09 26.68 42.07
N VAL A 148 22.97 25.88 41.46
CA VAL A 148 24.43 25.98 41.64
C VAL A 148 24.95 27.35 41.20
N ASN A 149 24.54 27.84 40.03
CA ASN A 149 24.96 29.14 39.54
C ASN A 149 24.54 30.28 40.48
N THR A 150 23.31 30.26 41.00
CA THR A 150 22.82 31.22 41.99
C THR A 150 23.63 31.13 43.28
N LEU A 151 23.83 29.93 43.83
CA LEU A 151 24.63 29.75 45.06
C LEU A 151 26.08 30.20 44.85
N CYS A 152 26.70 29.91 43.70
CA CYS A 152 28.01 30.42 43.34
C CYS A 152 28.01 31.94 43.30
N HIS A 153 27.01 32.56 42.66
CA HIS A 153 26.87 34.01 42.65
C HIS A 153 26.71 34.59 44.05
N ASP A 154 25.94 33.95 44.94
CA ASP A 154 25.73 34.39 46.32
C ASP A 154 26.95 34.18 47.23
N LEU A 155 27.82 33.22 46.89
CA LEU A 155 29.08 32.98 47.61
C LEU A 155 30.21 33.93 47.18
N ILE A 156 30.22 34.42 45.94
CA ILE A 156 31.21 35.38 45.41
C ILE A 156 31.25 36.71 46.19
N PRO A 157 30.13 37.34 46.64
CA PRO A 157 30.15 38.58 47.39
C PRO A 157 30.36 38.41 48.90
N ARG A 158 30.79 37.24 49.39
CA ARG A 158 31.17 37.18 50.81
C ARG A 158 32.37 38.11 51.05
N PRO A 159 32.38 38.87 52.15
CA PRO A 159 33.50 39.74 52.56
C PRO A 159 34.70 38.88 53.00
N THR A 160 35.32 38.13 52.09
CA THR A 160 36.19 36.99 52.47
C THR A 160 37.67 37.32 52.58
N THR A 161 38.10 38.49 52.11
CA THR A 161 39.51 38.88 52.27
C THR A 161 39.64 40.40 52.35
N ASP A 162 39.03 41.11 51.40
CA ASP A 162 39.22 42.56 51.28
C ASP A 162 38.64 43.32 52.46
N ASP A 163 37.41 43.02 52.89
CA ASP A 163 36.80 43.66 54.06
C ASP A 163 37.52 43.27 55.36
N VAL A 164 38.01 42.03 55.46
CA VAL A 164 38.82 41.59 56.61
C VAL A 164 40.14 42.36 56.65
N ASP A 165 40.77 42.62 55.51
CA ASP A 165 42.02 43.38 55.43
C ASP A 165 41.82 44.89 55.55
N VAL A 166 40.65 45.42 55.18
CA VAL A 166 40.22 46.79 55.53
C VAL A 166 40.03 46.89 57.05
N LEU A 167 39.27 45.99 57.66
CA LEU A 167 39.02 45.98 59.10
C LEU A 167 40.33 45.81 59.90
N LYS A 168 41.26 44.96 59.45
CA LYS A 168 42.59 44.84 60.08
C LYS A 168 43.37 46.16 60.00
N ARG A 169 43.35 46.85 58.86
CA ARG A 169 44.02 48.15 58.70
C ARG A 169 43.41 49.20 59.63
N GLU A 170 42.10 49.31 59.63
CA GLU A 170 41.37 50.22 60.51
C GLU A 170 41.64 49.94 61.99
N LEU A 171 41.66 48.67 62.38
CA LEU A 171 41.98 48.25 63.74
C LEU A 171 43.40 48.66 64.14
N ILE A 172 44.39 48.46 63.26
CA ILE A 172 45.78 48.89 63.50
C ILE A 172 45.84 50.42 63.65
N THR A 173 45.15 51.18 62.81
CA THR A 173 45.10 52.64 62.89
C THR A 173 44.49 53.12 64.20
N VAL A 174 43.38 52.51 64.64
CA VAL A 174 42.76 52.83 65.94
C VAL A 174 43.70 52.48 67.10
N GLN A 175 44.40 51.34 67.04
CA GLN A 175 45.37 50.94 68.05
C GLN A 175 46.54 51.93 68.14
N GLN A 176 47.07 52.38 67.00
CA GLN A 176 48.14 53.39 66.95
C GLN A 176 47.69 54.71 67.57
N HIS A 177 46.52 55.20 67.20
CA HIS A 177 45.97 56.44 67.75
C HIS A 177 45.73 56.34 69.27
N MET A 178 45.23 55.20 69.75
CA MET A 178 45.03 54.96 71.18
C MET A 178 46.37 54.93 71.95
N ASN A 179 47.42 54.35 71.37
CA ASN A 179 48.76 54.34 71.96
C ASN A 179 49.34 55.76 72.03
N GLU A 180 49.20 56.55 70.97
CA GLU A 180 49.60 57.96 70.94
C GLU A 180 48.89 58.76 72.02
N MET A 181 47.56 58.66 72.12
CA MET A 181 46.80 59.35 73.17
C MET A 181 47.17 58.89 74.58
N SER A 182 47.50 57.62 74.76
CA SER A 182 47.94 57.09 76.07
C SER A 182 49.30 57.66 76.45
N LEU A 183 50.24 57.72 75.50
CA LEU A 183 51.55 58.34 75.69
C LEU A 183 51.43 59.84 75.98
N GLU A 184 50.60 60.56 75.25
CA GLU A 184 50.33 61.99 75.50
C GLU A 184 49.79 62.22 76.90
N LYS A 185 48.85 61.37 77.36
CA LYS A 185 48.34 61.41 78.73
C LYS A 185 49.41 61.13 79.77
N GLU A 186 50.27 60.12 79.55
CA GLU A 186 51.40 59.84 80.44
C GLU A 186 52.38 61.02 80.54
N GLN A 187 52.74 61.62 79.40
CA GLN A 187 53.58 62.82 79.37
C GLN A 187 52.90 64.01 80.08
N GLN A 188 51.58 64.14 80.00
CA GLN A 188 50.84 65.19 80.67
C GLN A 188 50.78 64.95 82.18
N ILE A 189 50.60 63.70 82.62
CA ILE A 189 50.71 63.29 84.03
C ILE A 189 52.12 63.58 84.55
N GLU A 190 53.17 63.25 83.79
CA GLU A 190 54.55 63.48 84.20
C GLU A 190 54.88 64.97 84.29
N ARG A 191 54.39 65.78 83.32
CA ARG A 191 54.46 67.24 83.41
C ARG A 191 53.77 67.79 84.66
N LEU A 192 52.56 67.30 84.97
CA LEU A 192 51.84 67.70 86.17
C LEU A 192 52.56 67.27 87.46
N ARG A 193 53.18 66.09 87.48
CA ARG A 193 54.03 65.62 88.59
C ARG A 193 55.25 66.51 88.80
N ASN A 194 55.95 66.89 87.73
CA ASN A 194 57.10 67.77 87.81
C ASN A 194 56.73 69.16 88.32
N VAL A 195 55.60 69.73 87.86
CA VAL A 195 55.08 70.99 88.39
C VAL A 195 54.72 70.88 89.88
N LEU A 196 54.16 69.75 90.32
CA LEU A 196 53.87 69.50 91.74
C LEU A 196 55.11 69.25 92.60
N LEU A 197 56.23 68.81 92.02
CA LEU A 197 57.51 68.60 92.70
C LEU A 197 58.38 69.88 92.79
N GLU A 198 58.11 70.86 91.94
CA GLU A 198 58.77 72.18 91.93
C GLU A 198 58.06 73.23 92.80
N MET A 199 56.93 72.88 93.43
CA MET A 199 56.21 73.69 94.44
C MET A 199 56.51 73.22 95.86
#